data_AF-A0A1G1J5V2-F1
#
_entry.id   AF-A0A1G1J5V2-F1
#
_cell.length_a   1.000
_cell.length_b   1.000
_cell.length_c   1.000
_cell.angle_alpha   90.00
_cell.angle_beta   90.00
_cell.angle_gamma   90.00
#
_symmetry.space_group_name_H-M   'P 1'
#
loop_
_entity.id
_entity.type
_entity.pdbx_description
1 polymer ?
#
loop_
_entity_poly.entity_id
_entity_poly.type
_entity_poly.pdbx_seq_one_letter_code
_entity_poly.pdbx_strand_id
1 'polypeptide(L)'
;MIEPRLSKQWFVRMGPLAVKADEAVKRGKIRFYPHRWTKVYLNWMENIRDWCISRQIWWGHRIPVYYCKQCLNNDKIRNPKSEIRNTRKQKPGTENRGIIVSKTKPEKCPECGSTEIEQDSDVLDTWFSSWLWPFATFGWPFEQPSAISHQPSAGEKEPKTVPNDDSSSEVLRDPAKGGNSRKQKAELKYFYPTNILVTAQEIIFFWVARMVMIGIEFMKDIPFRDVYIHGTVRDDTGTKMSKSLGNIIDPIEVINQFGSDALRFSIISITAQGQDVFLSPQKFEIGRNFANKLWNASRFVLMNLKEDAVKKDLCQFAGDPALSLADKWILSRLYQALGDFTRSIESHRINDAANRIYEFIWHEFCDWYLEIAKLSIDRQHTQIILCKVLEKSLRLLHPIMPFITEEIWQRLPREHGSDSIMITSWPHMQKEFISKKVDSEMGLLINVIQAIRNLRASWHIEHNKHVDVFIKAAKKTVHSVLSENAVYITKLARIGNLNISEKIEKPRHSAVAVIKDTEIFLPLAGIIDIDKEKKRLEDKLDGLLAELKIVEGKLRNKGFISKAPEDVVQKARDRKESIKAEVSSLRKNLSSL
;
A
#
# COMPACT_ATOMS: atom_id res chain seq x y z
N MET A 1 19.65 10.92 31.32
CA MET A 1 19.91 10.38 32.67
C MET A 1 18.56 10.22 33.36
N ILE A 2 18.28 9.05 33.94
CA ILE A 2 17.04 8.79 34.70
C ILE A 2 17.48 8.45 36.11
N GLU A 3 16.84 9.06 37.12
CA GLU A 3 17.15 8.82 38.54
C GLU A 3 15.94 8.18 39.23
N PRO A 4 16.09 7.01 39.86
CA PRO A 4 15.01 6.40 40.64
C PRO A 4 14.82 7.16 41.95
N ARG A 5 13.61 7.67 42.18
CA ARG A 5 13.22 8.35 43.43
C ARG A 5 11.87 7.85 43.92
N LEU A 6 11.75 7.63 45.23
CA LEU A 6 10.47 7.36 45.85
C LEU A 6 9.64 8.64 45.88
N SER A 7 8.46 8.60 45.28
CA SER A 7 7.49 9.69 45.26
C SER A 7 6.08 9.10 45.32
N LYS A 8 5.15 9.85 45.93
CA LYS A 8 3.72 9.49 45.89
C LYS A 8 3.21 9.76 44.49
N GLN A 9 2.56 8.78 43.87
CA GLN A 9 2.11 8.83 42.48
C GLN A 9 0.80 8.06 42.33
N TRP A 10 0.04 8.37 41.28
CA TRP A 10 -1.19 7.67 40.91
C TRP A 10 -0.89 6.49 40.00
N PHE A 11 -1.45 5.33 40.34
CA PHE A 11 -1.29 4.10 39.57
C PHE A 11 -2.64 3.51 39.17
N VAL A 12 -2.70 2.95 37.97
CA VAL A 12 -3.79 2.07 37.54
C VAL A 12 -3.37 0.62 37.76
N ARG A 13 -4.25 -0.15 38.40
CA ARG A 13 -4.08 -1.58 38.57
C ARG A 13 -4.32 -2.32 37.25
N MET A 14 -3.25 -2.72 36.57
CA MET A 14 -3.32 -3.18 35.18
C MET A 14 -3.69 -4.66 35.04
N GLY A 15 -3.32 -5.49 36.01
CA GLY A 15 -3.50 -6.95 35.92
C GLY A 15 -4.92 -7.40 35.52
N PRO A 16 -5.99 -6.95 36.20
CA PRO A 16 -7.36 -7.34 35.86
C PRO A 16 -7.81 -6.90 34.46
N LEU A 17 -7.33 -5.76 33.97
CA LEU A 17 -7.64 -5.25 32.63
C LEU A 17 -6.93 -6.07 31.57
N ALA A 18 -5.67 -6.42 31.83
CA ALA A 18 -4.83 -7.16 30.92
C ALA A 18 -5.38 -8.56 30.64
N VAL A 19 -5.85 -9.29 31.67
CA VAL A 19 -6.44 -10.62 31.52
C VAL A 19 -7.59 -10.61 30.51
N LYS A 20 -8.52 -9.66 30.63
CA LYS A 20 -9.67 -9.54 29.71
C LYS A 20 -9.23 -9.26 28.27
N ALA A 21 -8.25 -8.36 28.11
CA ALA A 21 -7.69 -8.00 26.81
C ALA A 21 -6.92 -9.16 26.16
N ASP A 22 -6.20 -9.95 26.96
CA ASP A 22 -5.48 -11.14 26.51
C ASP A 22 -6.42 -12.22 25.99
N GLU A 23 -7.51 -12.47 26.71
CA GLU A 23 -8.53 -13.43 26.30
C GLU A 23 -9.20 -13.03 24.99
N ALA A 24 -9.44 -11.74 24.75
CA ALA A 24 -10.03 -11.26 23.50
C ALA A 24 -9.15 -11.62 22.28
N VAL A 25 -7.84 -11.48 22.41
CA VAL A 25 -6.87 -11.84 21.36
C VAL A 25 -6.73 -13.36 21.24
N LYS A 26 -6.60 -14.09 22.36
CA LYS A 26 -6.49 -15.56 22.38
C LYS A 26 -7.71 -16.26 21.76
N ARG A 27 -8.91 -15.68 21.91
CA ARG A 27 -10.15 -16.18 21.30
C ARG A 27 -10.38 -15.73 19.85
N GLY A 28 -9.43 -14.98 19.26
CA GLY A 28 -9.52 -14.50 17.88
C GLY A 28 -10.53 -13.38 17.63
N LYS A 29 -11.04 -12.73 18.69
CA LYS A 29 -11.92 -11.56 18.55
C LYS A 29 -11.18 -10.34 17.98
N ILE A 30 -9.88 -10.25 18.30
CA ILE A 30 -8.96 -9.26 17.74
C ILE A 30 -7.84 -10.00 17.02
N ARG A 31 -7.56 -9.64 15.76
CA ARG A 31 -6.52 -10.28 14.94
C ARG A 31 -5.43 -9.27 14.56
N PHE A 32 -4.17 -9.67 14.69
CA PHE A 32 -3.03 -8.85 14.30
C PHE A 32 -2.51 -9.25 12.90
N TYR A 33 -2.13 -8.23 12.12
CA TYR A 33 -1.52 -8.37 10.81
C TYR A 33 -0.20 -7.59 10.77
N PRO A 34 0.94 -8.22 10.43
CA PRO A 34 1.13 -9.66 10.30
C PRO A 34 0.90 -10.43 11.61
N HIS A 35 0.55 -11.72 11.49
CA HIS A 35 0.17 -12.58 12.62
C HIS A 35 1.24 -12.70 13.72
N ARG A 36 2.52 -12.50 13.39
CA ARG A 36 3.65 -12.53 14.33
C ARG A 36 3.48 -11.58 15.52
N TRP A 37 2.78 -10.46 15.34
CA TRP A 37 2.54 -9.47 16.39
C TRP A 37 1.64 -9.96 17.52
N THR A 38 0.84 -11.00 17.28
CA THR A 38 0.01 -11.64 18.31
C THR A 38 0.87 -12.12 19.47
N LYS A 39 1.97 -12.82 19.20
CA LYS A 39 2.89 -13.33 20.24
C LYS A 39 3.56 -12.20 21.01
N VAL A 40 3.98 -11.16 20.30
CA VAL A 40 4.63 -9.97 20.90
C VAL A 40 3.66 -9.25 21.84
N TYR A 41 2.41 -9.09 21.42
CA TYR A 41 1.35 -8.51 22.23
C TYR A 41 1.12 -9.35 23.50
N LEU A 42 0.85 -10.65 23.37
CA LEU A 42 0.54 -11.52 24.51
C LEU A 42 1.68 -11.58 25.53
N ASN A 43 2.93 -11.71 25.07
CA ASN A 43 4.09 -11.72 25.96
C ASN A 43 4.20 -10.45 26.83
N TRP A 44 3.82 -9.30 26.28
CA TRP A 44 3.85 -8.05 27.02
C TRP A 44 2.71 -7.97 28.05
N MET A 45 1.54 -8.44 27.68
CA MET A 45 0.36 -8.48 28.53
C MET A 45 0.54 -9.37 29.76
N GLU A 46 1.22 -10.51 29.60
CA GLU A 46 1.54 -11.44 30.69
C GLU A 46 2.44 -10.82 31.78
N ASN A 47 3.31 -9.89 31.39
CA ASN A 47 4.30 -9.27 32.27
C ASN A 47 3.95 -7.83 32.68
N ILE A 48 2.71 -7.42 32.43
CA ILE A 48 2.28 -6.04 32.66
C ILE A 48 2.35 -5.67 34.15
N ARG A 49 2.85 -4.46 34.43
CA ARG A 49 2.87 -3.88 35.76
C ARG A 49 1.85 -2.76 35.89
N ASP A 50 1.51 -2.43 37.12
CA ASP A 50 0.66 -1.28 37.42
C ASP A 50 1.30 -0.01 36.84
N TRP A 51 0.46 0.78 36.19
CA TRP A 51 0.92 1.89 35.35
C TRP A 51 0.84 3.19 36.13
N CYS A 52 1.98 3.85 36.33
CA CYS A 52 2.04 5.20 36.87
C CYS A 52 1.45 6.20 35.87
N ILE A 53 0.31 6.80 36.21
CA ILE A 53 -0.44 7.71 35.35
C ILE A 53 -0.25 9.19 35.69
N SER A 54 0.36 9.53 36.82
CA SER A 54 0.65 10.92 37.18
C SER A 54 1.96 11.42 36.59
N ARG A 55 1.99 12.68 36.16
CA ARG A 55 3.16 13.36 35.59
C ARG A 55 3.30 14.76 36.18
N GLN A 56 4.51 15.11 36.59
CA GLN A 56 4.86 16.43 37.13
C GLN A 56 5.29 17.37 36.00
N ILE A 57 4.40 17.55 35.02
CA ILE A 57 4.59 18.44 33.86
C ILE A 57 3.40 19.38 33.73
N TRP A 58 3.57 20.48 33.00
CA TRP A 58 2.51 21.50 32.87
C TRP A 58 1.43 21.13 31.85
N TRP A 59 1.79 20.38 30.81
CA TRP A 59 0.87 20.03 29.73
C TRP A 59 0.24 18.67 29.95
N GLY A 60 -1.08 18.64 30.15
CA GLY A 60 -1.86 17.41 30.29
C GLY A 60 -3.19 17.66 31.01
N HIS A 61 -4.02 16.62 31.08
CA HIS A 61 -5.30 16.71 31.80
C HIS A 61 -5.03 16.67 33.30
N ARG A 62 -5.47 17.68 34.05
CA ARG A 62 -5.35 17.70 35.51
C ARG A 62 -6.05 16.49 36.12
N ILE A 63 -5.37 15.81 37.05
CA ILE A 63 -5.96 14.66 37.74
C ILE A 63 -7.20 15.14 38.52
N PRO A 64 -8.37 14.50 38.38
CA PRO A 64 -9.61 14.91 39.04
C PRO A 64 -9.66 14.45 40.50
N VAL A 65 -8.57 14.70 41.23
CA VAL A 65 -8.40 14.39 42.65
C VAL A 65 -8.13 15.67 43.41
N TYR A 66 -8.77 15.79 44.57
CA TYR A 66 -8.69 16.92 45.46
C TYR A 66 -8.32 16.48 46.87
N TYR A 67 -7.55 17.31 47.55
CA TYR A 67 -7.01 17.08 48.88
C TYR A 67 -7.61 18.07 49.87
N CYS A 68 -8.18 17.56 50.97
CA CYS A 68 -8.61 18.35 52.10
C CYS A 68 -7.45 18.59 53.07
N LYS A 69 -7.00 19.84 53.21
CA LYS A 69 -5.85 20.20 54.06
C LYS A 69 -6.09 19.84 55.53
N GLN A 70 -7.31 20.07 56.02
CA GLN A 70 -7.64 19.80 57.43
C GLN A 70 -7.63 18.30 57.75
N CYS A 71 -8.18 17.45 56.87
CA CYS A 71 -8.10 15.99 57.06
C CYS A 71 -6.65 15.49 57.02
N LEU A 72 -5.86 15.95 56.03
CA LEU A 72 -4.48 15.53 55.88
C LEU A 72 -3.58 15.99 57.03
N ASN A 73 -3.81 17.19 57.57
CA ASN A 73 -3.06 17.72 58.71
C ASN A 73 -3.44 17.01 60.02
N ASN A 74 -4.72 16.71 60.24
CA ASN A 74 -5.18 15.99 61.43
C ASN A 74 -4.68 14.54 61.49
N ASP A 75 -4.49 13.90 60.33
CA ASP A 75 -3.89 12.56 60.27
C ASP A 75 -2.38 12.58 60.53
N LYS A 76 -1.65 13.62 60.10
CA LYS A 76 -0.24 13.83 60.47
C LYS A 76 -0.06 14.01 61.98
N ILE A 77 -0.99 14.73 62.63
CA ILE A 77 -0.99 14.96 64.10
C ILE A 77 -1.33 13.66 64.86
N ARG A 78 -2.29 12.86 64.37
CA ARG A 78 -2.67 11.59 65.00
C ARG A 78 -1.61 10.49 64.85
N ASN A 79 -0.77 10.53 63.83
CA ASN A 79 0.17 9.44 63.54
C ASN A 79 1.56 9.93 63.06
N PRO A 80 2.33 10.62 63.93
CA PRO A 80 3.59 11.27 63.56
C PRO A 80 4.75 10.33 63.20
N LYS A 81 4.62 9.00 63.42
CA LYS A 81 5.65 7.99 63.12
C LYS A 81 5.34 7.14 61.86
N SER A 82 4.35 7.53 61.06
CA SER A 82 3.87 6.74 59.92
C SER A 82 4.80 6.72 58.70
N GLU A 83 5.90 7.47 58.68
CA GLU A 83 6.82 7.49 57.54
C GLU A 83 7.73 6.23 57.42
N ILE A 84 7.86 5.36 58.46
CA ILE A 84 8.91 4.32 58.45
C ILE A 84 8.46 2.88 58.85
N ARG A 85 7.18 2.59 59.14
CA ARG A 85 6.79 1.22 59.58
C ARG A 85 6.04 0.38 58.55
N ASN A 86 6.68 -0.74 58.19
CA ASN A 86 6.18 -1.90 57.46
C ASN A 86 4.67 -2.18 57.62
N THR A 87 4.05 -2.35 56.47
CA THR A 87 2.65 -2.63 56.13
C THR A 87 2.14 -3.98 56.65
N ARG A 88 1.94 -4.14 57.97
CA ARG A 88 1.25 -5.36 58.48
C ARG A 88 0.07 -5.22 59.42
N LYS A 89 -0.29 -4.03 59.89
CA LYS A 89 -1.55 -3.83 60.66
C LYS A 89 -2.06 -2.38 60.56
N GLN A 90 -2.72 -2.02 59.45
CA GLN A 90 -3.59 -0.84 59.41
C GLN A 90 -5.06 -1.29 59.37
N LYS A 91 -5.94 -0.58 60.09
CA LYS A 91 -7.38 -0.86 60.07
C LYS A 91 -7.94 -0.54 58.66
N PRO A 92 -8.76 -1.40 58.06
CA PRO A 92 -9.38 -1.12 56.77
C PRO A 92 -10.19 0.18 56.84
N GLY A 93 -9.93 1.13 55.95
CA GLY A 93 -10.74 2.36 55.78
C GLY A 93 -10.13 3.68 56.26
N THR A 94 -8.86 3.73 56.69
CA THR A 94 -8.20 4.98 57.13
C THR A 94 -7.08 5.49 56.20
N GLU A 95 -6.76 4.76 55.13
CA GLU A 95 -5.57 5.04 54.28
C GLU A 95 -5.75 6.20 53.28
N ASN A 96 -6.98 6.61 52.98
CA ASN A 96 -7.29 7.61 51.93
C ASN A 96 -8.06 8.84 52.46
N ARG A 97 -8.02 9.07 53.77
CA ARG A 97 -8.75 10.17 54.40
C ARG A 97 -8.31 11.52 53.82
N GLY A 98 -9.28 12.37 53.47
CA GLY A 98 -9.03 13.67 52.85
C GLY A 98 -8.65 13.64 51.37
N ILE A 99 -8.64 12.46 50.72
CA ILE A 99 -8.47 12.32 49.26
C ILE A 99 -9.86 12.19 48.61
N ILE A 100 -10.19 13.09 47.70
CA ILE A 100 -11.53 13.21 47.11
C ILE A 100 -11.42 13.10 45.59
N VAL A 101 -12.05 12.09 44.98
CA VAL A 101 -12.14 11.96 43.52
C VAL A 101 -13.44 12.60 43.05
N SER A 102 -13.38 13.60 42.17
CA SER A 102 -14.58 14.30 41.69
C SER A 102 -14.37 14.94 40.31
N LYS A 103 -15.41 14.97 39.46
CA LYS A 103 -15.36 15.64 38.14
C LYS A 103 -15.12 17.15 38.30
N THR A 104 -15.74 17.76 39.30
CA THR A 104 -15.63 19.19 39.61
C THR A 104 -15.12 19.40 41.03
N LYS A 105 -14.56 20.58 41.31
CA LYS A 105 -14.07 20.91 42.65
C LYS A 105 -15.23 20.83 43.65
N PRO A 106 -15.15 19.98 44.69
CA PRO A 106 -16.15 19.96 45.74
C PRO A 106 -16.10 21.26 46.55
N GLU A 107 -17.26 21.78 46.96
CA GLU A 107 -17.34 22.99 47.79
C GLU A 107 -16.84 22.74 49.21
N LYS A 108 -17.10 21.55 49.74
CA LYS A 108 -16.74 21.12 51.10
C LYS A 108 -16.26 19.68 51.12
N CYS A 109 -15.37 19.38 52.06
CA CYS A 109 -14.85 18.03 52.26
C CYS A 109 -15.98 17.13 52.78
N PRO A 110 -16.25 15.98 52.14
CA PRO A 110 -17.33 15.09 52.55
C PRO A 110 -17.10 14.44 53.93
N GLU A 111 -15.87 14.48 54.45
CA GLU A 111 -15.51 13.85 55.72
C GLU A 111 -15.53 14.82 56.92
N CYS A 112 -15.10 16.07 56.73
CA CYS A 112 -14.96 17.05 57.82
C CYS A 112 -15.65 18.39 57.59
N GLY A 113 -16.25 18.62 56.41
CA GLY A 113 -16.95 19.86 56.07
C GLY A 113 -16.05 21.05 55.74
N SER A 114 -14.72 20.91 55.82
CA SER A 114 -13.76 21.98 55.48
C SER A 114 -13.88 22.43 54.02
N THR A 115 -13.70 23.72 53.77
CA THR A 115 -13.60 24.32 52.43
C THR A 115 -12.16 24.39 51.92
N GLU A 116 -11.15 24.01 52.74
CA GLU A 116 -9.73 24.03 52.37
C GLU A 116 -9.37 22.83 51.49
N ILE A 117 -9.77 22.92 50.23
CA ILE A 117 -9.62 21.86 49.24
C ILE A 117 -8.76 22.33 48.07
N GLU A 118 -7.70 21.59 47.79
CA GLU A 118 -6.77 21.83 46.67
C GLU A 118 -6.78 20.67 45.69
N GLN A 119 -6.75 20.95 44.39
CA GLN A 119 -6.64 19.89 43.38
C GLN A 119 -5.19 19.38 43.31
N ASP A 120 -5.02 18.09 43.06
CA ASP A 120 -3.73 17.49 42.75
C ASP A 120 -3.01 18.28 41.63
N SER A 121 -1.74 18.61 41.86
CA SER A 121 -0.90 19.38 40.95
C SER A 121 -0.52 18.61 39.69
N ASP A 122 -0.57 17.29 39.74
CA ASP A 122 -0.13 16.42 38.66
C ASP A 122 -1.13 16.40 37.49
N VAL A 123 -0.61 16.10 36.31
CA VAL A 123 -1.41 15.81 35.12
C VAL A 123 -1.36 14.32 34.78
N LEU A 124 -2.35 13.86 34.03
CA LEU A 124 -2.41 12.50 33.50
C LEU A 124 -1.39 12.31 32.37
N ASP A 125 -0.81 11.12 32.32
CA ASP A 125 0.00 10.64 31.19
C ASP A 125 -0.75 10.81 29.87
N THR A 126 -0.07 11.25 28.81
CA THR A 126 -0.69 11.43 27.48
C THR A 126 -1.31 10.13 26.96
N TRP A 127 -0.72 8.97 27.27
CA TRP A 127 -1.30 7.67 26.89
C TRP A 127 -2.62 7.38 27.60
N PHE A 128 -2.91 8.05 28.71
CA PHE A 128 -4.16 7.92 29.48
C PHE A 128 -5.33 8.67 28.86
N SER A 129 -5.09 9.65 27.98
CA SER A 129 -6.15 10.18 27.12
C SER A 129 -6.25 9.38 25.82
N SER A 130 -5.11 9.04 25.20
CA SER A 130 -5.10 8.40 23.87
C SER A 130 -5.71 6.99 23.85
N TRP A 131 -5.70 6.26 24.97
CA TRP A 131 -6.35 4.95 25.02
C TRP A 131 -7.88 5.00 24.98
N LEU A 132 -8.49 6.18 25.22
CA LEU A 132 -9.94 6.39 25.12
C LEU A 132 -10.40 6.65 23.67
N TRP A 133 -9.45 6.78 22.75
CA TRP A 133 -9.69 7.17 21.35
C TRP A 133 -10.84 6.41 20.65
N PRO A 134 -10.98 5.07 20.76
CA PRO A 134 -11.99 4.33 19.99
C PRO A 134 -13.45 4.72 20.26
N PHE A 135 -13.73 5.42 21.36
CA PHE A 135 -15.07 5.84 21.74
C PHE A 135 -15.16 7.33 22.11
N ALA A 136 -14.08 7.94 22.60
CA ALA A 136 -14.05 9.37 22.95
C ALA A 136 -14.23 10.28 21.72
N THR A 137 -13.78 9.86 20.55
CA THR A 137 -14.00 10.61 19.29
C THR A 137 -15.47 10.74 18.91
N PHE A 138 -16.33 9.90 19.47
CA PHE A 138 -17.78 9.95 19.27
C PHE A 138 -18.50 10.71 20.40
N GLY A 139 -17.79 11.53 21.19
CA GLY A 139 -18.36 12.33 22.26
C GLY A 139 -18.60 11.56 23.56
N TRP A 140 -17.97 10.40 23.74
CA TRP A 140 -17.97 9.71 25.04
C TRP A 140 -16.98 10.38 26.01
N PRO A 141 -17.32 10.55 27.30
CA PRO A 141 -18.63 10.26 27.91
C PRO A 141 -19.66 11.32 27.49
N PHE A 142 -20.83 10.89 27.03
CA PHE A 142 -21.87 11.82 26.59
C PHE A 142 -22.24 12.75 27.73
N GLU A 143 -21.97 14.04 27.58
CA GLU A 143 -22.34 15.01 28.60
C GLU A 143 -23.86 15.08 28.72
N GLN A 144 -24.35 15.02 29.96
CA GLN A 144 -25.61 15.67 30.28
C GLN A 144 -25.34 17.18 30.30
N PRO A 145 -26.21 18.04 29.76
CA PRO A 145 -26.01 19.48 29.85
C PRO A 145 -25.89 19.87 31.32
N SER A 146 -24.68 20.17 31.77
CA SER A 146 -24.48 20.79 33.08
C SER A 146 -24.94 22.24 32.97
N ALA A 147 -25.87 22.63 33.83
CA ALA A 147 -26.38 23.99 33.97
C ALA A 147 -25.31 24.95 34.53
N ILE A 148 -24.22 25.14 33.81
CA ILE A 148 -23.27 26.23 34.03
C ILE A 148 -23.28 27.05 32.75
N SER A 149 -24.30 27.90 32.64
CA SER A 149 -24.27 29.05 31.76
C SER A 149 -23.15 29.97 32.23
N HIS A 150 -22.02 30.00 31.53
CA HIS A 150 -21.26 31.24 31.49
C HIS A 150 -22.12 32.22 30.70
N GLN A 151 -22.88 33.05 31.42
CA GLN A 151 -23.43 34.26 30.84
C GLN A 151 -22.25 35.07 30.29
N PRO A 152 -22.20 35.37 28.98
CA PRO A 152 -21.30 36.39 28.50
C PRO A 152 -21.73 37.69 29.16
N SER A 153 -20.79 38.39 29.79
CA SER A 153 -20.97 39.76 30.26
C SER A 153 -21.59 40.60 29.13
N ALA A 154 -22.70 41.27 29.44
CA ALA A 154 -23.43 42.13 28.53
C ALA A 154 -22.49 43.17 27.92
N GLY A 155 -22.28 43.14 26.60
CA GLY A 155 -21.41 44.13 25.97
C GLY A 155 -21.15 44.03 24.47
N GLU A 156 -21.30 42.88 23.83
CA GLU A 156 -20.97 42.76 22.40
C GLU A 156 -22.20 42.35 21.58
N LYS A 157 -22.73 43.33 20.83
CA LYS A 157 -23.77 43.10 19.81
C LYS A 157 -23.14 42.40 18.61
N GLU A 158 -23.58 41.19 18.30
CA GLU A 158 -23.31 40.56 17.00
C GLU A 158 -23.91 41.42 15.87
N PRO A 159 -23.19 41.65 14.76
CA PRO A 159 -23.76 42.33 13.61
C PRO A 159 -24.74 41.39 12.90
N LYS A 160 -25.96 41.89 12.69
CA LYS A 160 -26.98 41.22 11.87
C LYS A 160 -26.65 41.36 10.38
N THR A 161 -26.92 40.28 9.66
CA THR A 161 -27.06 40.13 8.19
C THR A 161 -25.81 39.90 7.34
N VAL A 162 -25.73 38.69 6.77
CA VAL A 162 -25.19 38.39 5.44
C VAL A 162 -26.19 37.44 4.75
N PRO A 163 -26.48 37.58 3.45
CA PRO A 163 -27.55 36.83 2.77
C PRO A 163 -27.16 35.38 2.51
N ASN A 164 -28.18 34.54 2.37
CA ASN A 164 -28.08 33.16 1.88
C ASN A 164 -27.31 33.11 0.56
N ASP A 165 -26.23 32.35 0.51
CA ASP A 165 -25.75 31.75 -0.73
C ASP A 165 -25.23 30.34 -0.47
N ASP A 166 -25.69 29.42 -1.29
CA ASP A 166 -25.36 28.00 -1.28
C ASP A 166 -23.89 27.82 -1.65
N SER A 167 -23.06 27.38 -0.71
CA SER A 167 -21.86 26.61 -1.05
C SER A 167 -21.34 25.83 0.16
N SER A 168 -21.09 24.55 -0.10
CA SER A 168 -20.52 23.54 0.77
C SER A 168 -19.15 23.93 1.33
N SER A 169 -19.15 24.71 2.41
CA SER A 169 -18.02 24.78 3.33
C SER A 169 -18.41 24.05 4.61
N GLU A 170 -18.00 22.80 4.73
CA GLU A 170 -17.96 22.13 6.04
C GLU A 170 -16.91 22.85 6.89
N VAL A 171 -17.37 23.89 7.59
CA VAL A 171 -16.64 24.52 8.69
C VAL A 171 -16.29 23.40 9.66
N LEU A 172 -14.99 23.16 9.86
CA LEU A 172 -14.43 22.29 10.91
C LEU A 172 -15.16 22.58 12.22
N ARG A 173 -16.07 21.68 12.61
CA ARG A 173 -16.88 21.86 13.81
C ARG A 173 -16.02 21.58 15.03
N ASP A 174 -15.89 22.59 15.87
CA ASP A 174 -15.30 22.50 17.19
C ASP A 174 -16.03 21.42 18.01
N PRO A 175 -15.35 20.32 18.41
CA PRO A 175 -15.96 19.25 19.22
C PRO A 175 -16.41 19.73 20.61
N ALA A 176 -15.98 20.93 21.06
CA ALA A 176 -16.45 21.54 22.31
C ALA A 176 -17.85 22.17 22.21
N LYS A 177 -18.37 22.41 20.99
CA LYS A 177 -19.76 22.85 20.80
C LYS A 177 -20.67 21.63 20.75
N GLY A 178 -21.19 21.25 21.92
CA GLY A 178 -22.08 20.11 22.16
C GLY A 178 -22.91 19.69 20.96
N GLY A 179 -22.41 18.69 20.22
CA GLY A 179 -23.18 17.98 19.23
C GLY A 179 -24.39 17.32 19.89
N ASN A 180 -25.48 17.15 19.14
CA ASN A 180 -26.68 16.46 19.63
C ASN A 180 -26.26 15.09 20.19
N SER A 181 -26.30 14.92 21.52
CA SER A 181 -25.83 13.72 22.22
C SER A 181 -26.52 12.44 21.74
N ARG A 182 -27.73 12.56 21.15
CA ARG A 182 -28.43 11.46 20.49
C ARG A 182 -27.75 11.01 19.19
N LYS A 183 -27.24 11.94 18.38
CA LYS A 183 -26.51 11.64 17.15
C LYS A 183 -25.18 10.95 17.47
N GLN A 184 -24.42 11.50 18.39
CA GLN A 184 -23.15 10.94 18.88
C GLN A 184 -23.32 9.53 19.44
N LYS A 185 -24.39 9.27 20.21
CA LYS A 185 -24.74 7.92 20.68
C LYS A 185 -25.05 6.97 19.54
N ALA A 186 -25.78 7.42 18.51
CA ALA A 186 -26.10 6.61 17.35
C ALA A 186 -24.83 6.29 16.53
N GLU A 187 -23.93 7.26 16.36
CA GLU A 187 -22.63 7.08 15.68
C GLU A 187 -21.74 6.11 16.45
N LEU A 188 -21.57 6.29 17.77
CA LEU A 188 -20.79 5.36 18.58
C LEU A 188 -21.36 3.93 18.46
N LYS A 189 -22.68 3.77 18.53
CA LYS A 189 -23.33 2.45 18.37
C LYS A 189 -23.12 1.84 16.98
N TYR A 190 -23.06 2.67 15.94
CA TYR A 190 -22.89 2.22 14.57
C TYR A 190 -21.44 1.82 14.28
N PHE A 191 -20.47 2.63 14.72
CA PHE A 191 -19.05 2.45 14.39
C PHE A 191 -18.25 1.61 15.40
N TYR A 192 -18.76 1.39 16.62
CA TYR A 192 -18.09 0.57 17.63
C TYR A 192 -18.68 -0.86 17.67
N PRO A 193 -17.85 -1.93 17.60
CA PRO A 193 -16.40 -1.92 17.40
C PRO A 193 -16.01 -1.52 15.98
N THR A 194 -14.88 -0.81 15.85
CA THR A 194 -14.33 -0.43 14.54
C THR A 194 -13.75 -1.66 13.80
N ASN A 195 -13.57 -1.55 12.48
CA ASN A 195 -13.09 -2.69 11.69
C ASN A 195 -11.58 -2.92 11.86
N ILE A 196 -10.76 -1.93 11.53
CA ILE A 196 -9.29 -2.07 11.44
C ILE A 196 -8.63 -0.86 12.11
N LEU A 197 -7.68 -1.11 13.01
CA LEU A 197 -6.72 -0.11 13.48
C LEU A 197 -5.40 -0.24 12.71
N VAL A 198 -4.94 0.83 12.07
CA VAL A 198 -3.66 0.86 11.35
C VAL A 198 -2.64 1.66 12.16
N THR A 199 -1.48 1.08 12.47
CA THR A 199 -0.45 1.75 13.27
C THR A 199 0.95 1.14 13.09
N ALA A 200 1.98 1.83 13.59
CA ALA A 200 3.35 1.33 13.64
C ALA A 200 3.60 0.43 14.87
N GLN A 201 4.65 -0.40 14.78
CA GLN A 201 5.05 -1.36 15.81
C GLN A 201 5.45 -0.72 17.15
N GLU A 202 5.98 0.50 17.13
CA GLU A 202 6.53 1.19 18.30
C GLU A 202 5.48 1.49 19.38
N ILE A 203 4.20 1.56 19.02
CA ILE A 203 3.11 1.96 19.92
C ILE A 203 2.08 0.86 20.18
N ILE A 204 2.42 -0.40 19.86
CA ILE A 204 1.56 -1.56 20.19
C ILE A 204 1.26 -1.61 21.69
N PHE A 205 2.27 -1.44 22.52
CA PHE A 205 2.14 -1.55 23.97
C PHE A 205 1.53 -0.30 24.60
N PHE A 206 1.96 0.88 24.14
CA PHE A 206 1.54 2.15 24.73
C PHE A 206 0.15 2.60 24.26
N TRP A 207 -0.30 2.15 23.09
CA TRP A 207 -1.56 2.59 22.51
C TRP A 207 -2.53 1.43 22.25
N VAL A 208 -2.16 0.46 21.41
CA VAL A 208 -3.06 -0.63 20.99
C VAL A 208 -3.55 -1.41 22.21
N ALA A 209 -2.63 -1.93 23.03
CA ALA A 209 -2.99 -2.72 24.21
C ALA A 209 -3.79 -1.91 25.23
N ARG A 210 -3.49 -0.62 25.38
CA ARG A 210 -4.23 0.29 26.26
C ARG A 210 -5.67 0.49 25.77
N MET A 211 -5.87 0.71 24.46
CA MET A 211 -7.20 0.80 23.85
C MET A 211 -8.01 -0.47 24.03
N VAL A 212 -7.40 -1.65 23.85
CA VAL A 212 -8.09 -2.94 24.05
C VAL A 212 -8.56 -3.08 25.49
N MET A 213 -7.69 -2.84 26.46
CA MET A 213 -8.03 -2.90 27.88
C MET A 213 -9.20 -1.99 28.24
N ILE A 214 -9.12 -0.71 27.89
CA ILE A 214 -10.10 0.27 28.33
C ILE A 214 -11.40 0.21 27.53
N GLY A 215 -11.34 -0.19 26.25
CA GLY A 215 -12.52 -0.48 25.44
C GLY A 215 -13.35 -1.62 26.06
N ILE A 216 -12.70 -2.73 26.42
CA ILE A 216 -13.39 -3.84 27.09
C ILE A 216 -13.89 -3.42 28.47
N GLU A 217 -13.16 -2.58 29.20
CA GLU A 217 -13.59 -2.14 30.52
C GLU A 217 -14.80 -1.20 30.47
N PHE A 218 -14.81 -0.18 29.62
CA PHE A 218 -15.90 0.80 29.60
C PHE A 218 -17.04 0.45 28.65
N MET A 219 -16.73 -0.10 27.48
CA MET A 219 -17.74 -0.42 26.47
C MET A 219 -18.22 -1.87 26.54
N LYS A 220 -17.57 -2.71 27.36
CA LYS A 220 -17.86 -4.14 27.52
C LYS A 220 -17.77 -4.95 26.22
N ASP A 221 -17.07 -4.41 25.23
CA ASP A 221 -16.76 -5.05 23.95
C ASP A 221 -15.40 -4.56 23.44
N ILE A 222 -14.82 -5.24 22.45
CA ILE A 222 -13.53 -4.91 21.85
C ILE A 222 -13.58 -3.55 21.12
N PRO A 223 -12.46 -2.81 21.00
CA PRO A 223 -12.46 -1.52 20.29
C PRO A 223 -12.35 -1.64 18.76
N PHE A 224 -11.70 -2.70 18.28
CA PHE A 224 -11.46 -2.99 16.87
C PHE A 224 -11.31 -4.49 16.63
N ARG A 225 -11.69 -4.97 15.45
CA ARG A 225 -11.59 -6.40 15.07
C ARG A 225 -10.21 -6.78 14.56
N ASP A 226 -9.58 -5.91 13.77
CA ASP A 226 -8.28 -6.15 13.16
C ASP A 226 -7.29 -5.05 13.54
N VAL A 227 -6.02 -5.43 13.71
CA VAL A 227 -4.90 -4.51 13.97
C VAL A 227 -3.84 -4.73 12.89
N TYR A 228 -3.69 -3.75 12.01
CA TYR A 228 -2.68 -3.74 10.96
C TYR A 228 -1.44 -2.97 11.42
N ILE A 229 -0.34 -3.68 11.59
CA ILE A 229 0.95 -3.13 11.97
C ILE A 229 1.84 -2.97 10.74
N HIS A 230 2.05 -1.72 10.33
CA HIS A 230 3.01 -1.39 9.29
C HIS A 230 4.42 -1.21 9.87
N GLY A 231 5.44 -1.37 9.03
CA GLY A 231 6.82 -1.07 9.40
C GLY A 231 7.11 0.43 9.45
N THR A 232 8.32 0.76 9.85
CA THR A 232 8.80 2.14 9.98
C THR A 232 9.47 2.56 8.68
N VAL A 233 9.28 3.82 8.29
CA VAL A 233 10.02 4.43 7.17
C VAL A 233 11.46 4.69 7.58
N ARG A 234 12.39 4.27 6.73
CA ARG A 234 13.85 4.38 6.87
C ARG A 234 14.45 5.00 5.62
N ASP A 235 15.63 5.58 5.77
CA ASP A 235 16.43 5.94 4.60
C ASP A 235 16.92 4.67 3.86
N ASP A 236 17.59 4.89 2.74
CA ASP A 236 18.13 3.83 1.88
C ASP A 236 19.26 3.01 2.53
N THR A 237 19.89 3.52 3.59
CA THR A 237 20.87 2.81 4.41
C THR A 237 20.23 1.95 5.52
N GLY A 238 18.93 2.13 5.77
CA GLY A 238 18.19 1.46 6.85
C GLY A 238 18.20 2.20 8.18
N THR A 239 18.73 3.42 8.21
CA THR A 239 18.68 4.27 9.40
C THR A 239 17.28 4.87 9.54
N LYS A 240 16.80 4.95 10.79
CA LYS A 240 15.49 5.57 11.07
C LYS A 240 15.56 7.06 10.71
N MET A 241 14.56 7.54 9.97
CA MET A 241 14.50 8.95 9.62
C MET A 241 14.33 9.83 10.87
N SER A 242 15.14 10.89 11.00
CA SER A 242 15.04 11.84 12.10
C SER A 242 15.56 13.22 11.71
N LYS A 243 15.00 14.28 12.32
CA LYS A 243 15.39 15.66 12.03
C LYS A 243 16.87 15.90 12.34
N SER A 244 17.36 15.29 13.42
CA SER A 244 18.76 15.38 13.86
C SER A 244 19.76 14.75 12.90
N LEU A 245 19.36 13.73 12.13
CA LEU A 245 20.23 13.06 11.17
C LEU A 245 20.17 13.69 9.77
N GLY A 246 19.26 14.63 9.53
CA GLY A 246 19.09 15.28 8.22
C GLY A 246 18.62 14.33 7.11
N ASN A 247 18.19 13.12 7.44
CA ASN A 247 17.80 12.06 6.48
C ASN A 247 16.27 11.96 6.29
N ILE A 248 15.54 13.05 6.55
CA ILE A 248 14.09 13.10 6.36
C ILE A 248 13.78 13.38 4.90
N ILE A 249 12.78 12.66 4.39
CA ILE A 249 12.11 13.02 3.14
C ILE A 249 10.79 13.68 3.50
N ASP A 250 10.63 14.96 3.17
CA ASP A 250 9.37 15.67 3.41
C ASP A 250 8.32 15.23 2.38
N PRO A 251 7.16 14.71 2.81
CA PRO A 251 6.10 14.31 1.87
C PRO A 251 5.60 15.46 0.99
N ILE A 252 5.64 16.71 1.47
CA ILE A 252 5.21 17.87 0.68
C ILE A 252 6.20 18.17 -0.46
N GLU A 253 7.50 18.01 -0.22
CA GLU A 253 8.52 18.14 -1.27
C GLU A 253 8.33 17.06 -2.35
N VAL A 254 8.06 15.82 -1.93
CA VAL A 254 7.77 14.72 -2.85
C VAL A 254 6.50 14.99 -3.66
N ILE A 255 5.44 15.52 -3.03
CA ILE A 255 4.20 15.89 -3.72
C ILE A 255 4.46 16.97 -4.77
N ASN A 256 5.21 18.02 -4.42
CA ASN A 256 5.52 19.11 -5.35
C ASN A 256 6.36 18.62 -6.54
N GLN A 257 7.26 17.66 -6.32
CA GLN A 257 8.16 17.16 -7.36
C GLN A 257 7.53 16.05 -8.23
N PHE A 258 6.77 15.13 -7.65
CA PHE A 258 6.28 13.92 -8.31
C PHE A 258 4.75 13.80 -8.37
N GLY A 259 4.03 14.51 -7.48
CA GLY A 259 2.58 14.46 -7.33
C GLY A 259 2.10 13.55 -6.20
N SER A 260 0.90 13.85 -5.67
CA SER A 260 0.27 13.09 -4.57
C SER A 260 0.06 11.61 -4.89
N ASP A 261 -0.40 11.30 -6.10
CA ASP A 261 -0.60 9.90 -6.51
C ASP A 261 0.72 9.15 -6.65
N ALA A 262 1.79 9.84 -7.07
CA ALA A 262 3.11 9.23 -7.15
C ALA A 262 3.65 8.88 -5.76
N LEU A 263 3.51 9.78 -4.78
CA LEU A 263 3.84 9.51 -3.38
C LEU A 263 3.08 8.29 -2.86
N ARG A 264 1.75 8.29 -3.00
CA ARG A 264 0.87 7.23 -2.50
C ARG A 264 1.18 5.88 -3.13
N PHE A 265 1.20 5.81 -4.46
CA PHE A 265 1.48 4.56 -5.18
C PHE A 265 2.87 4.01 -4.86
N SER A 266 3.88 4.86 -4.83
CA SER A 266 5.27 4.42 -4.59
C SER A 266 5.44 3.87 -3.18
N ILE A 267 4.86 4.50 -2.15
CA ILE A 267 4.92 3.98 -0.78
C ILE A 267 4.13 2.67 -0.67
N ILE A 268 2.90 2.64 -1.18
CA ILE A 268 2.05 1.44 -1.06
C ILE A 268 2.68 0.23 -1.76
N SER A 269 3.21 0.42 -2.98
CA SER A 269 3.75 -0.69 -3.79
C SER A 269 4.99 -1.36 -3.17
N ILE A 270 5.79 -0.62 -2.40
CA ILE A 270 7.01 -1.14 -1.75
C ILE A 270 6.80 -1.51 -0.27
N THR A 271 5.66 -1.18 0.32
CA THR A 271 5.38 -1.49 1.74
C THR A 271 4.79 -2.89 1.89
N ALA A 272 5.65 -3.90 1.82
CA ALA A 272 5.26 -5.27 2.14
C ALA A 272 4.73 -5.35 3.59
N GLN A 273 3.71 -6.20 3.82
CA GLN A 273 3.03 -6.29 5.11
C GLN A 273 4.00 -6.48 6.28
N GLY A 274 4.04 -5.49 7.18
CA GLY A 274 4.85 -5.50 8.41
C GLY A 274 6.37 -5.49 8.21
N GLN A 275 6.85 -5.06 7.04
CA GLN A 275 8.26 -4.78 6.77
C GLN A 275 8.51 -3.27 6.82
N ASP A 276 9.73 -2.91 7.19
CA ASP A 276 10.19 -1.52 7.13
C ASP A 276 10.37 -1.09 5.67
N VAL A 277 10.20 0.21 5.42
CA VAL A 277 10.21 0.78 4.08
C VAL A 277 11.48 1.60 3.91
N PHE A 278 12.30 1.23 2.94
CA PHE A 278 13.54 1.95 2.60
C PHE A 278 13.25 2.94 1.48
N LEU A 279 13.36 4.23 1.78
CA LEU A 279 13.06 5.30 0.84
C LEU A 279 14.30 6.05 0.40
N SER A 280 14.35 6.33 -0.89
CA SER A 280 15.17 7.36 -1.50
C SER A 280 14.29 8.19 -2.43
N PRO A 281 14.64 9.45 -2.76
CA PRO A 281 13.83 10.27 -3.66
C PRO A 281 13.54 9.61 -5.02
N GLN A 282 14.46 8.80 -5.54
CA GLN A 282 14.30 8.09 -6.82
C GLN A 282 13.20 7.03 -6.77
N LYS A 283 12.83 6.53 -5.58
CA LYS A 283 11.73 5.56 -5.43
C LYS A 283 10.37 6.12 -5.83
N PHE A 284 10.21 7.44 -5.89
CA PHE A 284 8.96 8.08 -6.32
C PHE A 284 8.82 8.23 -7.83
N GLU A 285 9.90 8.02 -8.59
CA GLU A 285 9.86 8.09 -10.05
C GLU A 285 8.94 7.03 -10.66
N ILE A 286 8.85 5.84 -10.05
CA ILE A 286 7.97 4.77 -10.53
C ILE A 286 6.50 5.21 -10.50
N GLY A 287 6.05 5.85 -9.41
CA GLY A 287 4.68 6.34 -9.28
C GLY A 287 4.38 7.46 -10.28
N ARG A 288 5.31 8.40 -10.47
CA ARG A 288 5.18 9.48 -11.47
C ARG A 288 5.11 8.91 -12.89
N ASN A 289 6.01 8.00 -13.23
CA ASN A 289 6.06 7.39 -14.56
C ASN A 289 4.81 6.55 -14.83
N PHE A 290 4.28 5.87 -13.81
CA PHE A 290 3.02 5.14 -13.92
C PHE A 290 1.83 6.06 -14.11
N ALA A 291 1.73 7.17 -13.37
CA ALA A 291 0.71 8.19 -13.59
C ALA A 291 0.74 8.71 -15.04
N ASN A 292 1.94 9.03 -15.56
CA ASN A 292 2.11 9.47 -16.94
C ASN A 292 1.71 8.40 -17.96
N LYS A 293 2.06 7.13 -17.73
CA LYS A 293 1.67 6.01 -18.59
C LYS A 293 0.15 5.85 -18.63
N LEU A 294 -0.51 5.91 -17.47
CA LEU A 294 -1.96 5.86 -17.35
C LEU A 294 -2.62 7.03 -18.11
N TRP A 295 -2.14 8.26 -17.90
CA TRP A 295 -2.64 9.44 -18.60
C TRP A 295 -2.57 9.30 -20.12
N ASN A 296 -1.43 8.85 -20.64
CA ASN A 296 -1.23 8.64 -22.07
C ASN A 296 -2.15 7.56 -22.64
N ALA A 297 -2.33 6.45 -21.91
CA ALA A 297 -3.26 5.39 -22.31
C ALA A 297 -4.70 5.90 -22.34
N SER A 298 -5.12 6.65 -21.32
CA SER A 298 -6.46 7.23 -21.25
C SER A 298 -6.71 8.26 -22.33
N ARG A 299 -5.73 9.14 -22.61
CA ARG A 299 -5.82 10.09 -23.72
C ARG A 299 -5.99 9.38 -25.06
N PHE A 300 -5.23 8.31 -25.30
CA PHE A 300 -5.38 7.50 -26.51
C PHE A 300 -6.79 6.93 -26.62
N VAL A 301 -7.33 6.34 -25.54
CA VAL A 301 -8.70 5.80 -25.55
C VAL A 301 -9.70 6.91 -25.85
N LEU A 302 -9.71 8.00 -25.09
CA LEU A 302 -10.65 9.11 -25.23
C LEU A 302 -10.67 9.72 -26.63
N MET A 303 -9.51 9.86 -27.28
CA MET A 303 -9.41 10.42 -28.63
C MET A 303 -10.02 9.53 -29.71
N ASN A 304 -10.28 8.25 -29.42
CA ASN A 304 -10.76 7.26 -30.39
C ASN A 304 -12.15 6.69 -30.07
N LEU A 305 -12.79 7.11 -28.97
CA LEU A 305 -14.12 6.63 -28.60
C LEU A 305 -15.21 7.35 -29.40
N LYS A 306 -16.18 6.57 -29.89
CA LYS A 306 -17.47 7.08 -30.38
C LYS A 306 -18.46 7.22 -29.21
N GLU A 307 -19.36 8.20 -29.29
CA GLU A 307 -20.32 8.53 -28.21
C GLU A 307 -21.18 7.34 -27.76
N ASP A 308 -21.52 6.42 -28.67
CA ASP A 308 -22.36 5.26 -28.37
C ASP A 308 -21.67 4.14 -27.58
N ALA A 309 -20.35 4.21 -27.36
CA ALA A 309 -19.59 3.15 -26.70
C ALA A 309 -19.93 2.97 -25.20
N VAL A 310 -20.57 3.96 -24.59
CA VAL A 310 -20.82 4.02 -23.13
C VAL A 310 -21.96 3.13 -22.68
N LYS A 311 -23.01 3.06 -23.51
CA LYS A 311 -24.33 2.49 -23.15
C LYS A 311 -24.35 0.96 -23.11
N LYS A 312 -23.24 0.30 -23.48
CA LYS A 312 -23.14 -1.16 -23.53
C LYS A 312 -22.20 -1.65 -22.44
N ASP A 313 -22.71 -2.50 -21.55
CA ASP A 313 -21.89 -3.17 -20.54
C ASP A 313 -21.24 -4.45 -21.10
N LEU A 314 -20.14 -4.87 -20.48
CA LEU A 314 -19.33 -6.01 -20.92
C LEU A 314 -20.12 -7.33 -20.92
N CYS A 315 -21.14 -7.46 -20.07
CA CYS A 315 -21.97 -8.66 -19.99
C CYS A 315 -22.65 -9.02 -21.32
N GLN A 316 -22.89 -8.05 -22.20
CA GLN A 316 -23.48 -8.28 -23.52
C GLN A 316 -22.54 -9.02 -24.48
N PHE A 317 -21.24 -9.05 -24.20
CA PHE A 317 -20.24 -9.73 -25.04
C PHE A 317 -19.85 -11.11 -24.51
N ALA A 318 -20.52 -11.62 -23.47
CA ALA A 318 -20.25 -12.95 -22.94
C ALA A 318 -20.56 -14.01 -24.01
N GLY A 319 -19.53 -14.76 -24.41
CA GLY A 319 -19.65 -15.78 -25.46
C GLY A 319 -19.82 -15.24 -26.87
N ASP A 320 -19.65 -13.93 -27.09
CA ASP A 320 -19.79 -13.33 -28.42
C ASP A 320 -18.68 -13.84 -29.36
N PRO A 321 -19.03 -14.53 -30.45
CA PRO A 321 -18.06 -15.06 -31.41
C PRO A 321 -17.33 -13.95 -32.17
N ALA A 322 -17.89 -12.73 -32.26
CA ALA A 322 -17.30 -11.60 -32.96
C ALA A 322 -16.10 -10.97 -32.24
N LEU A 323 -15.91 -11.28 -30.94
CA LEU A 323 -14.73 -10.82 -30.21
C LEU A 323 -13.45 -11.46 -30.73
N SER A 324 -12.45 -10.62 -30.98
CA SER A 324 -11.11 -11.08 -31.35
C SER A 324 -10.44 -11.83 -30.20
N LEU A 325 -9.38 -12.59 -30.50
CA LEU A 325 -8.58 -13.24 -29.46
C LEU A 325 -8.02 -12.23 -28.45
N ALA A 326 -7.59 -11.06 -28.92
CA ALA A 326 -7.05 -10.00 -28.07
C ALA A 326 -8.11 -9.39 -27.14
N ASP A 327 -9.34 -9.20 -27.64
CA ASP A 327 -10.48 -8.72 -26.86
C ASP A 327 -10.85 -9.72 -25.76
N LYS A 328 -10.97 -11.01 -26.10
CA LYS A 328 -11.23 -12.09 -25.13
C LYS A 328 -10.11 -12.16 -24.08
N TRP A 329 -8.87 -12.00 -24.52
CA TRP A 329 -7.70 -12.05 -23.66
C TRP A 329 -7.68 -10.90 -22.64
N ILE A 330 -7.85 -9.65 -23.06
CA ILE A 330 -7.80 -8.53 -22.10
C ILE A 330 -8.92 -8.62 -21.06
N LEU A 331 -10.10 -9.13 -21.44
CA LEU A 331 -11.20 -9.37 -20.51
C LEU A 331 -10.83 -10.46 -19.50
N SER A 332 -10.25 -11.57 -19.95
CA SER A 332 -9.73 -12.63 -19.08
C SER A 332 -8.69 -12.08 -18.09
N ARG A 333 -7.75 -11.25 -18.56
CA ARG A 333 -6.71 -10.63 -17.72
C ARG A 333 -7.29 -9.61 -16.73
N LEU A 334 -8.25 -8.80 -17.15
CA LEU A 334 -8.91 -7.80 -16.29
C LEU A 334 -9.63 -8.47 -15.13
N TYR A 335 -10.42 -9.52 -15.38
CA TYR A 335 -11.18 -10.19 -14.32
C TYR A 335 -10.28 -11.03 -13.40
N GLN A 336 -9.18 -11.59 -13.91
CA GLN A 336 -8.12 -12.13 -13.05
C GLN A 336 -7.51 -11.05 -12.17
N ALA A 337 -7.15 -9.89 -12.75
CA ALA A 337 -6.57 -8.77 -12.00
C ALA A 337 -7.53 -8.24 -10.93
N LEU A 338 -8.81 -8.05 -11.25
CA LEU A 338 -9.87 -7.68 -10.31
C LEU A 338 -9.94 -8.66 -9.14
N GLY A 339 -9.90 -9.98 -9.44
CA GLY A 339 -9.99 -11.02 -8.43
C GLY A 339 -8.78 -11.04 -7.51
N ASP A 340 -7.58 -10.97 -8.10
CA ASP A 340 -6.31 -10.96 -7.38
C ASP A 340 -6.19 -9.69 -6.51
N PHE A 341 -6.57 -8.53 -7.05
CA PHE A 341 -6.58 -7.25 -6.35
C PHE A 341 -7.55 -7.30 -5.16
N THR A 342 -8.79 -7.70 -5.39
CA THR A 342 -9.84 -7.75 -4.35
C THR A 342 -9.41 -8.68 -3.21
N ARG A 343 -8.91 -9.88 -3.52
CA ARG A 343 -8.37 -10.80 -2.49
C ARG A 343 -7.18 -10.21 -1.74
N SER A 344 -6.34 -9.43 -2.40
CA SER A 344 -5.18 -8.79 -1.78
C SER A 344 -5.60 -7.70 -0.80
N ILE A 345 -6.58 -6.85 -1.17
CA ILE A 345 -7.18 -5.86 -0.26
C ILE A 345 -7.86 -6.53 0.93
N GLU A 346 -8.70 -7.54 0.71
CA GLU A 346 -9.40 -8.29 1.77
C GLU A 346 -8.45 -9.01 2.74
N SER A 347 -7.25 -9.38 2.27
CA SER A 347 -6.20 -10.00 3.08
C SER A 347 -5.18 -9.01 3.67
N HIS A 348 -5.44 -7.71 3.58
CA HIS A 348 -4.55 -6.63 4.02
C HIS A 348 -3.15 -6.67 3.35
N ARG A 349 -3.06 -7.15 2.11
CA ARG A 349 -1.85 -7.16 1.28
C ARG A 349 -1.95 -6.07 0.22
N ILE A 350 -1.94 -4.82 0.68
CA ILE A 350 -2.20 -3.64 -0.15
C ILE A 350 -1.09 -3.43 -1.19
N ASN A 351 0.16 -3.75 -0.85
CA ASN A 351 1.28 -3.71 -1.80
C ASN A 351 1.08 -4.69 -2.96
N ASP A 352 0.60 -5.90 -2.68
CA ASP A 352 0.33 -6.92 -3.70
C ASP A 352 -0.80 -6.46 -4.62
N ALA A 353 -1.83 -5.80 -4.07
CA ALA A 353 -2.90 -5.19 -4.85
C ALA A 353 -2.35 -4.09 -5.79
N ALA A 354 -1.53 -3.17 -5.26
CA ALA A 354 -0.92 -2.09 -6.04
C ALA A 354 -0.02 -2.61 -7.17
N ASN A 355 0.82 -3.60 -6.88
CA ASN A 355 1.68 -4.22 -7.89
C ASN A 355 0.85 -4.99 -8.92
N ARG A 356 -0.20 -5.70 -8.51
CA ARG A 356 -1.05 -6.45 -9.45
C ARG A 356 -1.78 -5.56 -10.45
N ILE A 357 -2.31 -4.41 -10.02
CA ILE A 357 -2.96 -3.46 -10.93
C ILE A 357 -1.95 -2.72 -11.81
N TYR A 358 -0.76 -2.43 -11.29
CA TYR A 358 0.36 -1.90 -12.08
C TYR A 358 0.75 -2.85 -13.21
N GLU A 359 0.96 -4.14 -12.89
CA GLU A 359 1.28 -5.18 -13.87
C GLU A 359 0.20 -5.28 -14.95
N PHE A 360 -1.08 -5.28 -14.55
CA PHE A 360 -2.19 -5.30 -15.49
C PHE A 360 -2.18 -4.08 -16.42
N ILE A 361 -2.18 -2.86 -15.85
CA ILE A 361 -2.30 -1.63 -16.65
C ILE A 361 -1.09 -1.46 -17.55
N TRP A 362 0.11 -1.64 -17.01
CA TRP A 362 1.34 -1.39 -17.77
C TRP A 362 1.60 -2.51 -18.77
N HIS A 363 1.74 -3.73 -18.29
CA HIS A 363 2.31 -4.83 -19.06
C HIS A 363 1.27 -5.65 -19.83
N GLU A 364 -0.03 -5.53 -19.54
CA GLU A 364 -1.08 -6.28 -20.24
C GLU A 364 -1.94 -5.34 -21.08
N PHE A 365 -2.46 -4.27 -20.47
CA PHE A 365 -3.31 -3.30 -21.13
C PHE A 365 -2.50 -2.39 -22.06
N CYS A 366 -1.49 -1.67 -21.57
CA CYS A 366 -0.79 -0.69 -22.40
C CYS A 366 0.20 -1.31 -23.38
N ASP A 367 1.07 -2.22 -22.92
CA ASP A 367 2.17 -2.74 -23.75
C ASP A 367 1.68 -3.69 -24.86
N TRP A 368 0.50 -4.32 -24.69
CA TRP A 368 -0.06 -5.27 -25.64
C TRP A 368 -1.44 -4.88 -26.15
N TYR A 369 -2.46 -4.85 -25.29
CA TYR A 369 -3.83 -4.71 -25.78
C TYR A 369 -4.05 -3.38 -26.50
N LEU A 370 -3.53 -2.28 -25.95
CA LEU A 370 -3.65 -0.94 -26.54
C LEU A 370 -2.92 -0.86 -27.90
N GLU A 371 -1.77 -1.52 -28.04
CA GLU A 371 -1.05 -1.61 -29.32
C GLU A 371 -1.78 -2.47 -30.36
N ILE A 372 -2.43 -3.56 -29.92
CA ILE A 372 -3.26 -4.41 -30.80
C ILE A 372 -4.52 -3.67 -31.23
N ALA A 373 -5.17 -2.98 -30.29
CA ALA A 373 -6.41 -2.26 -30.53
C ALA A 373 -6.25 -1.14 -31.56
N LYS A 374 -5.05 -0.55 -31.70
CA LYS A 374 -4.72 0.40 -32.79
C LYS A 374 -4.94 -0.19 -34.18
N LEU A 375 -4.84 -1.50 -34.35
CA LEU A 375 -5.03 -2.19 -35.64
C LEU A 375 -6.51 -2.33 -36.02
N SER A 376 -7.41 -2.18 -35.06
CA SER A 376 -8.85 -2.38 -35.24
C SER A 376 -9.69 -1.35 -34.50
N ILE A 377 -9.16 -0.14 -34.33
CA ILE A 377 -9.76 0.90 -33.49
C ILE A 377 -11.14 1.35 -34.01
N ASP A 378 -11.41 1.19 -35.30
CA ASP A 378 -12.71 1.53 -35.90
C ASP A 378 -13.82 0.54 -35.55
N ARG A 379 -13.48 -0.65 -35.03
CA ARG A 379 -14.45 -1.67 -34.63
C ARG A 379 -15.13 -1.28 -33.34
N GLN A 380 -16.46 -1.28 -33.36
CA GLN A 380 -17.29 -0.93 -32.21
C GLN A 380 -16.96 -1.78 -30.96
N HIS A 381 -16.78 -3.10 -31.13
CA HIS A 381 -16.41 -4.00 -30.04
C HIS A 381 -15.11 -3.58 -29.34
N THR A 382 -14.06 -3.30 -30.11
CA THR A 382 -12.76 -2.88 -29.58
C THR A 382 -12.85 -1.56 -28.83
N GLN A 383 -13.60 -0.58 -29.34
CA GLN A 383 -13.80 0.71 -28.65
C GLN A 383 -14.51 0.54 -27.30
N ILE A 384 -15.57 -0.27 -27.27
CA ILE A 384 -16.33 -0.53 -26.04
C ILE A 384 -15.44 -1.25 -25.01
N ILE A 385 -14.70 -2.27 -25.44
CA ILE A 385 -13.81 -3.02 -24.55
C ILE A 385 -12.69 -2.13 -24.02
N LEU A 386 -12.05 -1.32 -24.87
CA LEU A 386 -11.06 -0.33 -24.41
C LEU A 386 -11.64 0.59 -23.34
N CYS A 387 -12.82 1.15 -23.59
CA CYS A 387 -13.50 2.05 -22.65
C CYS A 387 -13.78 1.35 -21.31
N LYS A 388 -14.38 0.15 -21.34
CA LYS A 388 -14.79 -0.57 -20.13
C LYS A 388 -13.62 -1.18 -19.37
N VAL A 389 -12.56 -1.63 -20.07
CA VAL A 389 -11.32 -2.07 -19.42
C VAL A 389 -10.67 -0.90 -18.69
N LEU A 390 -10.58 0.28 -19.34
CA LEU A 390 -10.05 1.49 -18.70
C LEU A 390 -10.90 1.90 -17.49
N GLU A 391 -12.22 2.01 -17.65
CA GLU A 391 -13.19 2.34 -16.59
C GLU A 391 -13.00 1.47 -15.33
N LYS A 392 -12.96 0.14 -15.48
CA LYS A 392 -12.77 -0.78 -14.35
C LYS A 392 -11.36 -0.69 -13.76
N SER A 393 -10.35 -0.46 -14.60
CA SER A 393 -8.96 -0.27 -14.13
C SER A 393 -8.82 0.98 -13.26
N LEU A 394 -9.49 2.08 -13.63
CA LEU A 394 -9.51 3.30 -12.82
C LEU A 394 -10.16 3.05 -11.47
N ARG A 395 -11.29 2.33 -11.42
CA ARG A 395 -11.97 1.98 -10.15
C ARG A 395 -11.10 1.13 -9.23
N LEU A 396 -10.37 0.17 -9.81
CA LEU A 396 -9.41 -0.63 -9.06
C LEU A 396 -8.25 0.22 -8.49
N LEU A 397 -7.75 1.17 -9.29
CA LEU A 397 -6.60 1.99 -8.93
C LEU A 397 -6.96 3.16 -8.00
N HIS A 398 -8.22 3.60 -7.99
CA HIS A 398 -8.67 4.79 -7.28
C HIS A 398 -8.35 4.82 -5.77
N PRO A 399 -8.48 3.72 -5.00
CA PRO A 399 -8.06 3.68 -3.60
C PRO A 399 -6.56 3.97 -3.39
N ILE A 400 -5.73 3.85 -4.43
CA ILE A 400 -4.28 4.05 -4.40
C ILE A 400 -3.88 5.39 -5.01
N MET A 401 -4.44 5.75 -6.17
CA MET A 401 -4.15 6.98 -6.92
C MET A 401 -5.43 7.77 -7.22
N PRO A 402 -6.05 8.44 -6.24
CA PRO A 402 -7.38 9.01 -6.40
C PRO A 402 -7.44 10.20 -7.37
N PHE A 403 -6.39 11.03 -7.46
CA PHE A 403 -6.52 12.32 -8.15
C PHE A 403 -6.53 12.14 -9.66
N ILE A 404 -5.55 11.42 -10.21
CA ILE A 404 -5.46 11.12 -11.63
C ILE A 404 -6.62 10.23 -12.10
N THR A 405 -7.05 9.27 -11.27
CA THR A 405 -8.16 8.39 -11.64
C THR A 405 -9.49 9.14 -11.66
N GLU A 406 -9.72 10.06 -10.73
CA GLU A 406 -10.86 10.98 -10.75
C GLU A 406 -10.81 11.88 -11.99
N GLU A 407 -9.67 12.51 -12.27
CA GLU A 407 -9.50 13.42 -13.41
C GLU A 407 -9.77 12.74 -14.76
N ILE A 408 -9.31 11.49 -14.91
CA ILE A 408 -9.61 10.68 -16.10
C ILE A 408 -11.08 10.27 -16.11
N TRP A 409 -11.63 9.85 -14.97
CA TRP A 409 -13.02 9.42 -14.85
C TRP A 409 -14.00 10.51 -15.30
N GLN A 410 -13.77 11.75 -14.90
CA GLN A 410 -14.60 12.90 -15.28
C GLN A 410 -14.65 13.14 -16.80
N ARG A 411 -13.63 12.68 -17.54
CA ARG A 411 -13.54 12.79 -19.00
C ARG A 411 -14.03 11.56 -19.72
N LEU A 412 -14.18 10.42 -19.03
CA LEU A 412 -14.73 9.23 -19.64
C LEU A 412 -16.20 9.47 -19.99
N PRO A 413 -16.61 9.11 -21.21
CA PRO A 413 -18.03 9.05 -21.55
C PRO A 413 -18.77 8.14 -20.56
N ARG A 414 -19.77 8.67 -19.83
CA ARG A 414 -20.44 8.01 -18.69
C ARG A 414 -21.96 8.11 -18.76
N GLU A 415 -22.66 7.13 -18.19
CA GLU A 415 -24.11 7.22 -17.97
C GLU A 415 -24.41 8.30 -16.92
N HIS A 416 -25.48 9.07 -17.13
CA HIS A 416 -25.91 10.11 -16.19
C HIS A 416 -26.10 9.52 -14.78
N GLY A 417 -25.34 10.00 -13.78
CA GLY A 417 -25.54 9.64 -12.36
C GLY A 417 -24.30 9.26 -11.53
N SER A 418 -23.10 9.12 -12.13
CA SER A 418 -21.85 8.97 -11.38
C SER A 418 -21.04 10.27 -11.44
N ASP A 419 -21.32 11.17 -10.49
CA ASP A 419 -20.64 12.47 -10.39
C ASP A 419 -19.16 12.31 -10.02
N SER A 420 -18.77 11.23 -9.34
CA SER A 420 -17.38 10.95 -8.97
C SER A 420 -17.11 9.44 -8.88
N ILE A 421 -15.87 9.05 -9.22
CA ILE A 421 -15.42 7.66 -9.06
C ILE A 421 -15.38 7.24 -7.58
N MET A 422 -15.22 8.19 -6.64
CA MET A 422 -15.22 7.95 -5.20
C MET A 422 -16.50 7.31 -4.67
N ILE A 423 -17.66 7.65 -5.27
CA ILE A 423 -18.98 7.17 -4.86
C ILE A 423 -19.53 6.07 -5.76
N THR A 424 -18.73 5.63 -6.74
CA THR A 424 -19.11 4.56 -7.65
C THR A 424 -18.88 3.21 -7.00
N SER A 425 -19.78 2.25 -7.23
CA SER A 425 -19.65 0.90 -6.67
C SER A 425 -18.33 0.24 -7.04
N TRP A 426 -17.92 -0.81 -6.32
CA TRP A 426 -16.80 -1.65 -6.73
C TRP A 426 -17.13 -2.46 -8.00
N PRO A 427 -16.17 -2.75 -8.91
CA PRO A 427 -16.46 -3.58 -10.08
C PRO A 427 -16.91 -5.00 -9.70
N HIS A 428 -18.00 -5.46 -10.34
CA HIS A 428 -18.52 -6.82 -10.14
C HIS A 428 -17.67 -7.85 -10.89
N MET A 429 -17.47 -9.01 -10.27
CA MET A 429 -16.74 -10.14 -10.87
C MET A 429 -17.58 -10.85 -11.94
N GLN A 430 -17.04 -11.02 -13.15
CA GLN A 430 -17.64 -11.81 -14.24
C GLN A 430 -16.69 -12.96 -14.63
N LYS A 431 -16.87 -14.12 -13.98
CA LYS A 431 -15.97 -15.28 -14.12
C LYS A 431 -16.02 -15.92 -15.51
N GLU A 432 -17.11 -15.72 -16.24
CA GLU A 432 -17.34 -16.21 -17.59
C GLU A 432 -16.34 -15.70 -18.62
N PHE A 433 -15.70 -14.55 -18.38
CA PHE A 433 -14.66 -14.00 -19.25
C PHE A 433 -13.27 -14.60 -18.96
N ILE A 434 -13.08 -15.29 -17.85
CA ILE A 434 -11.79 -15.87 -17.48
C ILE A 434 -11.59 -17.18 -18.25
N SER A 435 -10.58 -17.21 -19.12
CA SER A 435 -10.30 -18.39 -19.96
C SER A 435 -8.81 -18.69 -20.05
N LYS A 436 -8.39 -19.78 -19.39
CA LYS A 436 -7.01 -20.30 -19.47
C LYS A 436 -6.59 -20.64 -20.90
N LYS A 437 -7.54 -21.07 -21.74
CA LYS A 437 -7.29 -21.38 -23.15
C LYS A 437 -6.89 -20.11 -23.91
N VAL A 438 -7.72 -19.06 -23.80
CA VAL A 438 -7.45 -17.76 -24.42
C VAL A 438 -6.14 -17.17 -23.92
N ASP A 439 -5.87 -17.25 -22.62
CA ASP A 439 -4.60 -16.78 -22.04
C ASP A 439 -3.39 -17.50 -22.62
N SER A 440 -3.48 -18.82 -22.81
CA SER A 440 -2.40 -19.62 -23.39
C SER A 440 -2.20 -19.32 -24.88
N GLU A 441 -3.27 -19.13 -25.63
CA GLU A 441 -3.23 -18.80 -27.07
C GLU A 441 -2.62 -17.41 -27.30
N MET A 442 -3.06 -16.42 -26.53
CA MET A 442 -2.50 -15.08 -26.61
C MET A 442 -1.06 -15.02 -26.06
N GLY A 443 -0.77 -15.76 -25.00
CA GLY A 443 0.59 -15.89 -24.46
C GLY A 443 1.57 -16.49 -25.46
N LEU A 444 1.13 -17.43 -26.30
CA LEU A 444 1.93 -17.94 -27.41
C LEU A 444 2.26 -16.84 -28.43
N LEU A 445 1.27 -16.04 -28.85
CA LEU A 445 1.49 -14.92 -29.77
C LEU A 445 2.46 -13.87 -29.21
N ILE A 446 2.27 -13.49 -27.95
CA ILE A 446 3.14 -12.56 -27.23
C ILE A 446 4.59 -13.05 -27.23
N ASN A 447 4.80 -14.32 -26.88
CA ASN A 447 6.13 -14.93 -26.85
C ASN A 447 6.77 -14.95 -28.24
N VAL A 448 6.02 -15.31 -29.29
CA VAL A 448 6.50 -15.31 -30.68
C VAL A 448 6.93 -13.90 -31.10
N ILE A 449 6.09 -12.89 -30.86
CA ILE A 449 6.40 -11.50 -31.20
C ILE A 449 7.63 -11.01 -30.45
N GLN A 450 7.74 -11.30 -29.15
CA GLN A 450 8.92 -10.96 -28.35
C GLN A 450 10.17 -11.64 -28.87
N ALA A 451 10.11 -12.93 -29.22
CA ALA A 451 11.26 -13.63 -29.78
C ALA A 451 11.70 -13.04 -31.11
N ILE A 452 10.79 -12.67 -32.01
CA ILE A 452 11.13 -11.99 -33.26
C ILE A 452 11.80 -10.64 -32.98
N ARG A 453 11.23 -9.83 -32.07
CA ARG A 453 11.83 -8.54 -31.67
C ARG A 453 13.21 -8.72 -31.04
N ASN A 454 13.39 -9.74 -30.20
CA ASN A 454 14.67 -10.07 -29.56
C ASN A 454 15.71 -10.56 -30.58
N LEU A 455 15.31 -11.37 -31.57
CA LEU A 455 16.17 -11.76 -32.68
C LEU A 455 16.63 -10.50 -33.43
N ARG A 456 15.71 -9.62 -33.84
CA ARG A 456 16.07 -8.38 -34.52
C ARG A 456 17.03 -7.52 -33.70
N ALA A 457 16.76 -7.35 -32.41
CA ALA A 457 17.63 -6.58 -31.52
C ALA A 457 19.02 -7.20 -31.36
N SER A 458 19.09 -8.53 -31.21
CA SER A 458 20.35 -9.28 -31.07
C SER A 458 21.23 -9.17 -32.32
N TRP A 459 20.60 -9.09 -33.49
CA TRP A 459 21.25 -8.94 -34.79
C TRP A 459 21.31 -7.46 -35.25
N HIS A 460 21.01 -6.51 -34.36
CA HIS A 460 20.99 -5.06 -34.62
C HIS A 460 20.24 -4.65 -35.89
N ILE A 461 19.17 -5.38 -36.22
CA ILE A 461 18.33 -5.08 -37.38
C ILE A 461 17.43 -3.91 -37.01
N GLU A 462 17.57 -2.80 -37.73
CA GLU A 462 16.76 -1.60 -37.55
C GLU A 462 15.25 -1.90 -37.68
N HIS A 463 14.43 -1.16 -36.93
CA HIS A 463 12.99 -1.42 -36.80
C HIS A 463 12.17 -1.13 -38.06
N ASN A 464 12.72 -0.34 -38.99
CA ASN A 464 12.11 0.07 -40.25
C ASN A 464 12.38 -0.93 -41.40
N LYS A 465 13.39 -1.79 -41.27
CA LYS A 465 13.72 -2.79 -42.30
C LYS A 465 12.65 -3.87 -42.36
N HIS A 466 12.17 -4.16 -43.56
CA HIS A 466 11.33 -5.33 -43.80
C HIS A 466 12.19 -6.58 -43.68
N VAL A 467 11.73 -7.53 -42.85
CA VAL A 467 12.38 -8.82 -42.66
C VAL A 467 11.36 -9.92 -42.89
N ASP A 468 11.80 -11.00 -43.51
CA ASP A 468 10.97 -12.19 -43.67
C ASP A 468 11.14 -13.09 -42.45
N VAL A 469 10.04 -13.66 -41.96
CA VAL A 469 10.05 -14.59 -40.84
C VAL A 469 9.34 -15.87 -41.23
N PHE A 470 9.98 -16.98 -40.89
CA PHE A 470 9.44 -18.33 -41.08
C PHE A 470 9.20 -18.95 -39.71
N ILE A 471 7.99 -19.42 -39.46
CA ILE A 471 7.61 -20.05 -38.20
C ILE A 471 7.19 -21.50 -38.47
N LYS A 472 7.96 -22.43 -37.92
CA LYS A 472 7.63 -23.84 -37.90
C LYS A 472 6.81 -24.16 -36.66
N ALA A 473 5.54 -24.49 -36.87
CA ALA A 473 4.59 -24.81 -35.82
C ALA A 473 4.19 -26.28 -35.93
N ALA A 474 4.89 -27.18 -35.21
CA ALA A 474 4.73 -28.62 -35.39
C ALA A 474 3.34 -29.15 -34.98
N LYS A 475 2.63 -28.45 -34.08
CA LYS A 475 1.28 -28.82 -33.63
C LYS A 475 0.23 -28.04 -34.42
N LYS A 476 -0.77 -28.75 -34.97
CA LYS A 476 -1.88 -28.17 -35.73
C LYS A 476 -2.64 -27.07 -34.97
N THR A 477 -2.80 -27.23 -33.65
CA THR A 477 -3.45 -26.21 -32.79
C THR A 477 -2.63 -24.92 -32.71
N VAL A 478 -1.31 -25.03 -32.60
CA VAL A 478 -0.38 -23.89 -32.60
C VAL A 478 -0.38 -23.21 -33.97
N HIS A 479 -0.34 -24.01 -35.04
CA HIS A 479 -0.40 -23.50 -36.41
C HIS A 479 -1.67 -22.68 -36.67
N SER A 480 -2.85 -23.18 -36.29
CA SER A 480 -4.12 -22.46 -36.45
C SER A 480 -4.14 -21.15 -35.67
N VAL A 481 -3.73 -21.15 -34.38
CA VAL A 481 -3.69 -19.93 -33.56
C VAL A 481 -2.78 -18.86 -34.16
N LEU A 482 -1.57 -19.24 -34.59
CA LEU A 482 -0.62 -18.30 -35.19
C LEU A 482 -1.10 -17.78 -36.56
N SER A 483 -1.72 -18.66 -37.36
CA SER A 483 -2.20 -18.32 -38.70
C SER A 483 -3.42 -17.40 -38.66
N GLU A 484 -4.40 -17.69 -37.80
CA GLU A 484 -5.61 -16.87 -37.60
C GLU A 484 -5.28 -15.47 -37.09
N ASN A 485 -4.16 -15.33 -36.37
CA ASN A 485 -3.72 -14.07 -35.75
C ASN A 485 -2.42 -13.52 -36.38
N ALA A 486 -2.10 -13.94 -37.60
CA ALA A 486 -0.86 -13.56 -38.31
C ALA A 486 -0.69 -12.04 -38.43
N VAL A 487 -1.80 -11.30 -38.56
CA VAL A 487 -1.81 -9.83 -38.64
C VAL A 487 -1.14 -9.21 -37.41
N TYR A 488 -1.37 -9.74 -36.21
CA TYR A 488 -0.76 -9.22 -34.98
C TYR A 488 0.75 -9.45 -34.99
N ILE A 489 1.20 -10.62 -35.43
CA ILE A 489 2.62 -10.94 -35.55
C ILE A 489 3.28 -9.98 -36.53
N THR A 490 2.72 -9.84 -37.73
CA THR A 490 3.27 -9.00 -38.78
C THR A 490 3.39 -7.54 -38.35
N LYS A 491 2.33 -6.98 -37.79
CA LYS A 491 2.27 -5.55 -37.42
C LYS A 491 3.10 -5.24 -36.18
N LEU A 492 3.00 -6.05 -35.13
CA LEU A 492 3.69 -5.77 -33.86
C LEU A 492 5.18 -6.13 -33.91
N ALA A 493 5.57 -7.19 -34.63
CA ALA A 493 6.98 -7.49 -34.86
C ALA A 493 7.59 -6.65 -36.01
N ARG A 494 6.77 -5.86 -36.71
CA ARG A 494 7.14 -5.00 -37.85
C ARG A 494 7.88 -5.75 -38.96
N ILE A 495 7.37 -6.91 -39.32
CA ILE A 495 7.99 -7.78 -40.33
C ILE A 495 7.32 -7.60 -41.69
N GLY A 496 8.02 -8.00 -42.76
CA GLY A 496 7.54 -7.97 -44.14
C GLY A 496 6.65 -9.18 -44.41
N ASN A 497 7.27 -10.30 -44.78
CA ASN A 497 6.54 -11.55 -45.03
C ASN A 497 6.59 -12.47 -43.81
N LEU A 498 5.45 -13.14 -43.56
CA LEU A 498 5.31 -14.13 -42.50
C LEU A 498 4.84 -15.45 -43.10
N ASN A 499 5.67 -16.49 -42.97
CA ASN A 499 5.38 -17.83 -43.47
C ASN A 499 5.22 -18.79 -42.29
N ILE A 500 4.04 -19.37 -42.11
CA ILE A 500 3.74 -20.29 -41.01
C ILE A 500 3.37 -21.65 -41.60
N SER A 501 4.10 -22.70 -41.24
CA SER A 501 3.85 -24.06 -41.71
C SER A 501 4.24 -25.10 -40.66
N GLU A 502 3.64 -26.28 -40.74
CA GLU A 502 3.97 -27.42 -39.87
C GLU A 502 5.36 -28.00 -40.21
N LYS A 503 5.76 -27.90 -41.48
CA LYS A 503 7.05 -28.35 -41.99
C LYS A 503 7.70 -27.19 -42.74
N ILE A 504 8.76 -26.65 -42.15
CA ILE A 504 9.64 -25.66 -42.77
C ILE A 504 11.06 -26.18 -42.63
N GLU A 505 11.77 -26.26 -43.76
CA GLU A 505 13.21 -26.43 -43.74
C GLU A 505 13.87 -25.11 -43.36
N LYS A 506 14.82 -25.16 -42.41
CA LYS A 506 15.54 -23.97 -41.92
C LYS A 506 16.20 -23.26 -43.12
N PRO A 507 15.84 -22.00 -43.42
CA PRO A 507 16.50 -21.26 -44.49
C PRO A 507 17.99 -21.05 -44.17
N ARG A 508 18.85 -21.05 -45.20
CA ARG A 508 20.31 -20.83 -45.02
C ARG A 508 20.58 -19.48 -44.37
N HIS A 509 21.61 -19.41 -43.52
CA HIS A 509 22.01 -18.21 -42.77
C HIS A 509 20.84 -17.53 -42.04
N SER A 510 20.13 -18.30 -41.21
CA SER A 510 19.01 -17.79 -40.41
C SER A 510 19.34 -17.77 -38.93
N ALA A 511 19.00 -16.65 -38.29
CA ALA A 511 18.89 -16.61 -36.85
C ALA A 511 17.71 -17.45 -36.39
N VAL A 512 17.88 -18.17 -35.27
CA VAL A 512 16.88 -19.13 -34.78
C VAL A 512 16.50 -18.78 -33.35
N ALA A 513 15.19 -18.78 -33.08
CA ALA A 513 14.65 -18.82 -31.72
C ALA A 513 13.69 -20.01 -31.59
N VAL A 514 13.72 -20.67 -30.44
CA VAL A 514 12.81 -21.79 -30.14
C VAL A 514 11.97 -21.41 -28.94
N ILE A 515 10.65 -21.51 -29.09
CA ILE A 515 9.67 -21.27 -28.03
C ILE A 515 8.79 -22.51 -27.92
N LYS A 516 9.02 -23.31 -26.88
CA LYS A 516 8.32 -24.60 -26.70
C LYS A 516 8.42 -25.43 -27.99
N ASP A 517 7.28 -25.70 -28.64
CA ASP A 517 7.15 -26.51 -29.86
C ASP A 517 7.12 -25.67 -31.15
N THR A 518 7.63 -24.43 -31.09
CA THR A 518 7.66 -23.49 -32.22
C THR A 518 9.08 -23.03 -32.49
N GLU A 519 9.54 -23.23 -33.72
CA GLU A 519 10.84 -22.72 -34.20
C GLU A 519 10.61 -21.49 -35.07
N ILE A 520 11.35 -20.42 -34.81
CA ILE A 520 11.27 -19.15 -35.53
C ILE A 520 12.60 -18.95 -36.24
N PHE A 521 12.54 -18.74 -37.56
CA PHE A 521 13.68 -18.48 -38.40
C PHE A 521 13.59 -17.08 -39.01
N LEU A 522 14.67 -16.33 -38.87
CA LEU A 522 14.84 -15.01 -39.47
C LEU A 522 16.03 -15.08 -40.43
N PRO A 523 15.81 -15.22 -41.75
CA PRO A 523 16.88 -15.20 -42.73
C PRO A 523 17.63 -13.87 -42.68
N LEU A 524 18.95 -13.95 -42.60
CA LEU A 524 19.82 -12.78 -42.49
C LEU A 524 20.40 -12.34 -43.84
N ALA A 525 20.34 -13.25 -44.83
CA ALA A 525 20.85 -13.01 -46.17
C ALA A 525 20.15 -11.80 -46.83
N GLY A 526 20.95 -10.83 -47.28
CA GLY A 526 20.46 -9.60 -47.91
C GLY A 526 20.01 -8.49 -46.95
N ILE A 527 19.95 -8.75 -45.63
CA ILE A 527 19.52 -7.77 -44.62
C ILE A 527 20.72 -7.17 -43.87
N ILE A 528 21.72 -8.01 -43.64
CA ILE A 528 22.99 -7.69 -42.99
C ILE A 528 24.14 -8.32 -43.76
N ASP A 529 25.29 -7.64 -43.73
CA ASP A 529 26.55 -8.14 -44.26
C ASP A 529 27.07 -9.22 -43.29
N ILE A 530 26.91 -10.48 -43.68
CA ILE A 530 27.23 -11.65 -42.86
C ILE A 530 28.72 -11.69 -42.49
N ASP A 531 29.61 -11.33 -43.41
CA ASP A 531 31.06 -11.37 -43.17
C ASP A 531 31.48 -10.27 -42.22
N LYS A 532 30.95 -9.06 -42.41
CA LYS A 532 31.19 -7.93 -41.49
C LYS A 532 30.63 -8.21 -40.10
N GLU A 533 29.45 -8.82 -40.02
CA GLU A 533 28.79 -9.13 -38.76
C GLU A 533 29.46 -10.30 -38.04
N LYS A 534 29.88 -11.33 -38.77
CA LYS A 534 30.68 -12.44 -38.22
C LYS A 534 31.97 -11.90 -37.61
N LYS A 535 32.70 -11.04 -38.34
CA LYS A 535 33.90 -10.38 -37.83
C LYS A 535 33.61 -9.54 -36.58
N ARG A 536 32.52 -8.77 -36.56
CA ARG A 536 32.11 -7.99 -35.38
C ARG A 536 31.81 -8.87 -34.17
N LEU A 537 31.12 -9.99 -34.37
CA LEU A 537 30.80 -10.95 -33.30
C LEU A 537 32.06 -11.67 -32.81
N GLU A 538 33.00 -11.99 -33.69
CA GLU A 538 34.33 -12.53 -33.35
C GLU A 538 35.14 -11.51 -32.55
N ASP A 539 35.25 -10.26 -33.00
CA ASP A 539 35.95 -9.17 -32.28
C ASP A 539 35.35 -8.94 -30.88
N LYS A 540 34.02 -8.95 -30.77
CA LYS A 540 33.32 -8.82 -29.48
C LYS A 540 33.54 -10.04 -28.58
N LEU A 541 33.51 -11.24 -29.15
CA LEU A 541 33.77 -12.48 -28.43
C LEU A 541 35.20 -12.49 -27.89
N ASP A 542 36.18 -12.08 -28.68
CA ASP A 542 37.58 -11.98 -28.27
C ASP A 542 37.77 -10.93 -27.16
N GLY A 543 37.12 -9.77 -27.28
CA GLY A 543 37.11 -8.76 -26.22
C GLY A 543 36.53 -9.28 -24.91
N LEU A 544 35.39 -9.97 -24.95
CA LEU A 544 34.78 -10.55 -23.75
C LEU A 544 35.59 -11.72 -23.18
N LEU A 545 36.23 -12.54 -24.02
CA LEU A 545 37.14 -13.60 -23.57
C LEU A 545 38.39 -13.02 -22.89
N ALA A 546 38.92 -11.90 -23.40
CA ALA A 546 40.02 -11.18 -22.78
C ALA A 546 39.61 -10.58 -21.42
N GLU A 547 38.44 -9.93 -21.34
CA GLU A 547 37.89 -9.41 -20.10
C GLU A 547 37.65 -10.54 -19.07
N LEU A 548 37.06 -11.66 -19.52
CA LEU A 548 36.83 -12.84 -18.69
C LEU A 548 38.16 -13.36 -18.11
N LYS A 549 39.22 -13.41 -18.91
CA LYS A 549 40.56 -13.83 -18.45
C LYS A 549 41.10 -12.89 -17.36
N ILE A 550 40.88 -11.57 -17.48
CA ILE A 550 41.28 -10.58 -16.47
C ILE A 550 40.48 -10.77 -15.17
N VAL A 551 39.15 -10.89 -15.25
CA VAL A 551 38.27 -11.07 -14.09
C VAL A 551 38.55 -12.39 -13.39
N GLU A 552 38.73 -13.48 -14.15
CA GLU A 552 39.14 -14.77 -13.58
C GLU A 552 40.53 -14.71 -12.96
N GLY A 553 41.47 -13.96 -13.55
CA GLY A 553 42.78 -13.72 -12.96
C GLY A 553 42.71 -13.02 -11.60
N LYS A 554 41.87 -11.97 -11.49
CA LYS A 554 41.60 -11.29 -10.21
C LYS A 554 40.99 -12.24 -9.17
N LEU A 555 40.02 -13.06 -9.57
CA LEU A 555 39.35 -14.02 -8.69
C LEU A 555 40.21 -15.26 -8.38
N ARG A 556 41.30 -15.54 -9.11
CA ARG A 556 42.30 -16.56 -8.74
C ARG A 556 43.36 -16.04 -7.77
N ASN A 557 43.55 -14.72 -7.70
CA ASN A 557 44.50 -14.11 -6.77
C ASN A 557 43.95 -14.17 -5.34
N LYS A 558 44.52 -15.08 -4.52
CA LYS A 558 44.15 -15.23 -3.11
C LYS A 558 44.31 -13.94 -2.29
N GLY A 559 45.24 -13.06 -2.67
CA GLY A 559 45.42 -11.75 -2.05
C GLY A 559 44.30 -10.76 -2.35
N PHE A 560 43.68 -10.83 -3.53
CA PHE A 560 42.52 -10.00 -3.88
C PHE A 560 41.27 -10.44 -3.11
N ILE A 561 41.00 -11.76 -3.04
CA ILE A 561 39.84 -12.29 -2.31
C ILE A 561 39.92 -11.98 -0.80
N SER A 562 41.11 -11.99 -0.22
CA SER A 562 41.30 -11.80 1.23
C SER A 562 41.45 -10.34 1.67
N LYS A 563 41.88 -9.43 0.78
CA LYS A 563 42.15 -8.02 1.15
C LYS A 563 41.15 -7.02 0.56
N ALA A 564 40.41 -7.36 -0.48
CA ALA A 564 39.43 -6.45 -1.07
C ALA A 564 38.13 -6.45 -0.25
N PRO A 565 37.39 -5.32 -0.21
CA PRO A 565 36.05 -5.27 0.36
C PRO A 565 35.11 -6.31 -0.28
N GLU A 566 34.20 -6.88 0.53
CA GLU A 566 33.34 -7.99 0.11
C GLU A 566 32.38 -7.61 -1.04
N ASP A 567 31.92 -6.36 -1.09
CA ASP A 567 31.10 -5.84 -2.18
C ASP A 567 31.86 -5.80 -3.52
N VAL A 568 33.16 -5.51 -3.49
CA VAL A 568 34.03 -5.47 -4.68
C VAL A 568 34.29 -6.89 -5.19
N VAL A 569 34.49 -7.85 -4.27
CA VAL A 569 34.64 -9.28 -4.63
C VAL A 569 33.35 -9.82 -5.23
N GLN A 570 32.19 -9.46 -4.66
CA GLN A 570 30.89 -9.89 -5.16
C GLN A 570 30.61 -9.30 -6.55
N LYS A 571 30.86 -8.00 -6.76
CA LYS A 571 30.76 -7.37 -8.10
C LYS A 571 31.62 -8.08 -9.15
N ALA A 572 32.83 -8.51 -8.78
CA ALA A 572 33.70 -9.25 -9.70
C ALA A 572 33.15 -10.65 -10.05
N ARG A 573 32.53 -11.34 -9.08
CA ARG A 573 31.84 -12.62 -9.32
C ARG A 573 30.62 -12.45 -10.23
N ASP A 574 29.80 -11.44 -9.95
CA ASP A 574 28.60 -11.15 -10.73
C ASP A 574 28.98 -10.78 -12.17
N ARG A 575 30.04 -9.98 -12.34
CA ARG A 575 30.57 -9.63 -13.67
C ARG A 575 31.07 -10.86 -14.43
N LYS A 576 31.75 -11.80 -13.75
CA LYS A 576 32.22 -13.05 -14.38
C LYS A 576 31.05 -13.86 -14.95
N GLU A 577 29.99 -14.05 -14.17
CA GLU A 577 28.84 -14.83 -14.61
C GLU A 577 28.05 -14.10 -15.72
N SER A 578 27.94 -12.78 -15.66
CA SER A 578 27.42 -11.94 -16.75
C SER A 578 28.20 -12.12 -18.06
N ILE A 579 29.55 -12.03 -18.02
CA ILE A 579 30.38 -12.20 -19.22
C ILE A 579 30.24 -13.61 -19.79
N LYS A 580 30.20 -14.65 -18.94
CA LYS A 580 30.00 -16.04 -19.41
C LYS A 580 28.66 -16.22 -20.13
N ALA A 581 27.59 -15.63 -19.61
CA ALA A 581 26.28 -15.66 -20.25
C ALA A 581 26.32 -14.98 -21.62
N GLU A 582 26.95 -13.81 -21.73
CA GLU A 582 27.14 -13.10 -23.00
C GLU A 582 27.97 -13.91 -24.00
N VAL A 583 29.10 -14.50 -23.58
CA VAL A 583 29.96 -15.36 -24.40
C VAL A 583 29.20 -16.58 -24.93
N SER A 584 28.40 -17.23 -24.07
CA SER A 584 27.56 -18.36 -24.47
C SER A 584 26.53 -17.97 -25.53
N SER A 585 25.91 -16.80 -25.38
CA SER A 585 24.96 -16.27 -26.36
C SER A 585 25.64 -15.91 -27.69
N LEU A 586 26.81 -15.27 -27.67
CA LEU A 586 27.55 -14.92 -28.88
C LEU A 586 28.02 -16.15 -29.64
N ARG A 587 28.50 -17.20 -28.96
CA ARG A 587 28.87 -18.47 -29.60
C ARG A 587 27.70 -19.14 -30.29
N LYS A 588 26.51 -19.13 -29.68
CA LYS A 588 25.29 -19.63 -30.33
C LYS A 588 24.97 -18.84 -31.59
N ASN A 589 25.07 -17.51 -31.55
CA ASN A 589 24.85 -16.66 -32.72
C ASN A 589 25.86 -16.95 -33.84
N LEU A 590 27.15 -17.06 -33.51
CA LEU A 590 28.20 -17.43 -34.47
C LEU A 590 27.98 -18.81 -35.09
N SER A 591 27.50 -19.79 -34.33
CA SER A 591 27.16 -21.12 -34.85
C SER A 591 25.91 -21.15 -35.74
N SER A 592 25.11 -20.07 -35.72
CA SER A 592 23.87 -19.97 -36.49
C SER A 592 24.04 -19.29 -37.85
N LEU A 593 25.16 -18.58 -38.05
CA LEU A 593 25.65 -18.07 -39.34
C LEU A 593 26.25 -19.21 -40.15
#